data_AF-A0AAW5BQZ7-F1
#
_entry.id   AF-A0AAW5BQZ7-F1
#
_cell.length_a   1.000
_cell.length_b   1.000
_cell.length_c   1.000
_cell.angle_alpha   90.00
_cell.angle_beta   90.00
_cell.angle_gamma   90.00
#
_symmetry.space_group_name_H-M   'P 1'
#
loop_
_entity.id
_entity.type
_entity.pdbx_description
1 polymer ?
#
loop_
_entity_poly.entity_id
_entity_poly.type
_entity_poly.pdbx_seq_one_letter_code
_entity_poly.pdbx_strand_id
1 'polypeptide(L)' 'MTQLELVAEVGGEAARLAWIYVEGLLTLTELVNVLGERKAMLIHQYVSDCAV' A
#
# COMPACT_ATOMS: atom_id res chain seq x y z
N MET A 1 0.88 -10.81 6.58
CA MET A 1 -0.14 -10.67 5.51
C MET A 1 0.49 -11.03 4.19
N THR A 2 -0.21 -11.77 3.33
CA THR A 2 0.26 -12.14 1.99
C THR A 2 -0.15 -11.08 0.96
N GLN A 3 0.49 -11.09 -0.21
CA GLN A 3 0.14 -10.17 -1.30
C GLN A 3 -1.31 -10.34 -1.77
N LEU A 4 -1.83 -11.58 -1.79
CA LEU A 4 -3.22 -11.87 -2.18
C LEU A 4 -4.23 -11.32 -1.16
N GLU A 5 -3.94 -11.44 0.13
CA GLU A 5 -4.77 -10.88 1.21
C GLU A 5 -4.80 -9.35 1.14
N LEU A 6 -3.66 -8.71 0.90
CA LEU A 6 -3.60 -7.26 0.72
C LEU A 6 -4.44 -6.81 -0.47
N VAL A 7 -4.29 -7.46 -1.64
CA VAL A 7 -5.07 -7.13 -2.86
C VAL A 7 -6.57 -7.28 -2.62
N ALA A 8 -6.99 -8.30 -1.86
CA ALA A 8 -8.39 -8.50 -1.50
C ALA A 8 -8.93 -7.39 -0.58
N GLU A 9 -8.12 -6.89 0.37
CA GLU A 9 -8.47 -5.82 1.29
C GLU A 9 -8.52 -4.43 0.61
N VAL A 10 -7.50 -4.09 -0.20
CA VAL A 10 -7.37 -2.73 -0.76
C VAL A 10 -8.01 -2.58 -2.14
N GLY A 11 -8.14 -3.67 -2.90
CA GLY A 11 -8.60 -3.72 -4.28
C GLY A 11 -7.46 -3.64 -5.30
N GLY A 12 -7.68 -4.18 -6.51
CA GLY A 12 -6.63 -4.31 -7.54
C GLY A 12 -5.99 -2.99 -7.99
N GLU A 13 -6.75 -1.90 -8.09
CA GLU A 13 -6.19 -0.57 -8.41
C GLU A 13 -5.30 -0.02 -7.29
N ALA A 14 -5.68 -0.24 -6.03
CA ALA A 14 -4.88 0.18 -4.87
C ALA A 14 -3.57 -0.60 -4.77
N ALA A 15 -3.53 -1.85 -5.22
CA ALA A 15 -2.31 -2.65 -5.29
C ALA A 15 -1.29 -2.07 -6.29
N ARG A 16 -1.75 -1.41 -7.37
CA ARG A 16 -0.86 -0.73 -8.32
C ARG A 16 -0.24 0.53 -7.72
N LEU A 17 -1.02 1.28 -6.94
CA LEU A 17 -0.54 2.44 -6.18
C LEU A 17 0.41 2.03 -5.05
N ALA A 18 0.18 0.87 -4.42
CA ALA A 18 1.11 0.28 -3.46
C ALA A 18 2.49 0.04 -4.09
N TRP A 19 2.57 -0.41 -5.34
CA TRP A 19 3.85 -0.59 -6.04
C TRP A 19 4.60 0.74 -6.23
N ILE A 20 3.90 1.79 -6.66
CA ILE A 20 4.50 3.13 -6.84
C ILE A 20 5.03 3.67 -5.49
N TYR A 21 4.32 3.40 -4.40
CA TYR A 21 4.77 3.72 -3.05
C TYR A 21 6.05 2.96 -2.65
N VAL A 22 6.15 1.65 -2.94
CA VAL A 22 7.35 0.84 -2.66
C VAL A 22 8.56 1.32 -3.45
N GLU A 23 8.38 1.74 -4.70
CA GLU A 23 9.46 2.31 -5.52
C GLU A 23 9.93 3.68 -5.04
N GLY A 24 9.34 4.24 -3.97
CA GLY A 24 9.69 5.55 -3.42
C GLY A 24 9.20 6.71 -4.29
N LEU A 25 8.36 6.44 -5.28
CA LEU A 25 7.77 7.43 -6.18
C LEU A 25 6.52 8.10 -5.59
N LEU A 26 6.01 7.58 -4.47
CA LEU A 26 4.92 8.15 -3.71
C LEU A 26 5.31 8.24 -2.23
N THR A 27 4.99 9.35 -1.58
CA THR A 27 5.10 9.48 -0.12
C THR A 27 3.90 8.83 0.58
N LEU A 28 4.04 8.55 1.88
CA LEU A 28 2.92 8.02 2.69
C LEU A 28 1.74 9.00 2.71
N THR A 29 2.01 10.30 2.80
CA THR A 29 0.97 11.35 2.77
C THR A 29 0.21 11.35 1.45
N GLU A 30 0.90 11.23 0.31
CA GLU A 30 0.25 11.12 -1.00
C GLU A 30 -0.58 9.84 -1.11
N LEU A 31 -0.09 8.73 -0.54
CA LEU A 31 -0.81 7.47 -0.53
C LEU A 31 -2.12 7.57 0.29
N VAL A 32 -2.05 8.22 1.47
CA VAL A 32 -3.20 8.49 2.33
C VAL A 32 -4.22 9.38 1.60
N ASN A 33 -3.77 10.39 0.87
CA ASN A 33 -4.66 11.28 0.12
C ASN A 33 -5.41 10.57 -1.01
N VAL A 34 -4.79 9.56 -1.65
CA VAL A 34 -5.41 8.83 -2.76
C VAL A 34 -6.30 7.67 -2.29
N LEU A 35 -5.84 6.90 -1.30
CA LEU A 35 -6.49 5.64 -0.89
C LEU A 35 -7.28 5.75 0.42
N GLY A 36 -7.13 6.86 1.15
CA GLY A 36 -7.61 7.01 2.52
C GLY A 36 -6.67 6.34 3.52
N GLU A 37 -6.73 6.84 4.76
CA GLU A 37 -5.81 6.46 5.84
C GLU A 37 -5.75 4.95 6.08
N ARG A 38 -6.90 4.27 6.20
CA ARG A 38 -6.96 2.83 6.50
C ARG A 38 -6.22 1.98 5.46
N LYS A 39 -6.45 2.24 4.17
CA LYS A 39 -5.83 1.46 3.08
C LYS A 39 -4.35 1.79 2.93
N ALA A 40 -3.99 3.06 3.07
CA ALA A 40 -2.60 3.50 3.01
C ALA A 40 -1.76 2.90 4.14
N MET A 41 -2.31 2.82 5.36
CA MET A 41 -1.64 2.20 6.50
C MET A 41 -1.48 0.68 6.34
N LEU A 42 -2.49 -0.01 5.80
CA LEU A 42 -2.37 -1.44 5.47
C LEU A 42 -1.24 -1.71 4.48
N ILE A 43 -1.13 -0.88 3.44
CA ILE A 43 -0.03 -0.96 2.45
C ILE A 43 1.31 -0.65 3.11
N HIS A 44 1.41 0.44 3.88
CA HIS A 44 2.65 0.85 4.56
C HIS A 44 3.18 -0.26 5.48
N GLN A 45 2.28 -0.89 6.24
CA GLN A 45 2.63 -1.98 7.15
C GLN A 45 3.08 -3.23 6.39
N TYR A 46 2.38 -3.61 5.31
CA TYR A 46 2.80 -4.72 4.46
C TYR A 46 4.20 -4.51 3.85
N VAL A 47 4.46 -3.30 3.36
CA VAL A 47 5.77 -2.96 2.77
C VAL A 47 6.88 -3.00 3.82
N SER A 48 6.60 -2.49 5.02
CA SER A 48 7.55 -2.52 6.14
C SER A 48 7.87 -3.94 6.60
N ASP A 49 6.87 -4.83 6.62
CA ASP A 49 7.04 -6.25 6.95
C ASP A 49 7.81 -7.03 5.86
N CYS A 50 7.72 -6.62 4.59
CA CYS A 50 8.44 -7.26 3.47
C CYS A 50 9.86 -6.72 3.25
N ALA A 51 10.21 -5.56 3.81
CA ALA A 51 11.54 -4.96 3.68
C ALA A 51 12.59 -5.54 4.67
N VAL A 52 12.16 -6.46 5.54
CA VAL A 52 12.98 -7.23 6.50
C VAL A 52 13.21 -8.65 5.97
#